data_AF-A0A7W1S2A0-F1
#
_entry.id   AF-A0A7W1S2A0-F1
#
_cell.length_a   1.000
_cell.length_b   1.000
_cell.length_c   1.000
_cell.angle_alpha   90.00
_cell.angle_beta   90.00
_cell.angle_gamma   90.00
#
_symmetry.space_group_name_H-M   'P 1'
#
loop_
_entity.id
_entity.type
_entity.pdbx_description
1 polymer ?
#
loop_
_entity_poly.entity_id
_entity_poly.type
_entity_poly.pdbx_seq_one_letter_code
_entity_poly.pdbx_strand_id
1 'polypeptide(L)' 'MPDKFNYHISTEQIQQLPGGEKFVAKVTRLVRNPGPNHKLVPLLPVNDIGHEFWGKTEREAYAKAEADVKKWIAEQK' A
#
# COMPACT_ATOMS: atom_id res chain seq x y z
N MET A 1 7.01 14.74 17.72
CA MET A 1 6.18 13.52 17.56
C MET A 1 6.55 12.91 16.22
N PRO A 2 6.79 11.59 16.11
CA PRO A 2 7.15 10.99 14.84
C PRO A 2 6.00 11.16 13.84
N ASP A 3 6.32 11.47 12.58
CA ASP A 3 5.37 11.39 11.47
C ASP A 3 4.66 10.04 11.51
N LYS A 4 3.32 10.05 11.61
CA LYS A 4 2.53 8.83 11.52
C LYS A 4 2.02 8.71 10.10
N PHE A 5 2.43 7.67 9.39
CA PHE A 5 1.87 7.35 8.08
C PHE A 5 0.66 6.43 8.28
N ASN A 6 -0.46 6.78 7.67
CA ASN A 6 -1.65 5.92 7.62
C ASN A 6 -1.85 5.45 6.18
N TYR A 7 -1.98 4.15 5.97
CA TYR A 7 -2.26 3.56 4.67
C TYR A 7 -3.45 2.61 4.72
N HIS A 8 -4.08 2.42 3.56
CA HIS A 8 -5.12 1.44 3.34
C HIS A 8 -4.74 0.58 2.15
N ILE A 9 -4.75 -0.74 2.35
CA ILE A 9 -4.47 -1.73 1.32
C ILE A 9 -5.76 -2.54 1.15
N SER A 10 -6.24 -2.63 -0.08
CA SER A 10 -7.39 -3.43 -0.45
C SER A 10 -6.90 -4.65 -1.22
N THR A 11 -7.44 -5.82 -0.88
CA THR A 11 -7.17 -7.07 -1.58
C THR A 11 -8.40 -7.53 -2.33
N GLU A 12 -8.21 -8.01 -3.55
CA GLU A 12 -9.27 -8.52 -4.40
C GLU A 12 -8.86 -9.88 -4.97
N GLN A 13 -9.80 -10.82 -5.04
CA GLN A 13 -9.58 -12.07 -5.73
C GLN A 13 -9.78 -11.86 -7.23
N ILE A 14 -8.81 -12.28 -8.03
CA ILE A 14 -8.84 -12.19 -9.49
C ILE A 14 -8.87 -13.58 -10.12
N GLN A 15 -9.08 -13.61 -11.43
CA GLN A 15 -8.89 -14.85 -12.18
C GLN A 15 -7.45 -15.33 -12.02
N GLN A 16 -7.31 -16.64 -11.81
CA GLN A 16 -6.00 -17.25 -11.62
C GLN A 16 -5.13 -16.99 -12.85
N LEU A 17 -4.00 -16.32 -12.63
CA LEU A 17 -3.00 -16.07 -13.64
C LEU A 17 -2.19 -17.34 -13.94
N PRO A 18 -1.51 -17.41 -15.10
CA PRO A 18 -0.69 -18.57 -15.47
C PRO A 18 0.41 -18.91 -14.43
N GLY A 19 0.87 -17.93 -13.66
CA GLY A 19 1.85 -18.12 -12.56
C GLY A 19 1.25 -18.67 -11.25
N GLY A 20 -0.08 -18.86 -11.21
CA GLY A 20 -0.81 -19.35 -10.04
C GLY A 20 -1.25 -18.25 -9.06
N GLU A 21 -0.94 -16.98 -9.33
CA GLU A 21 -1.50 -15.87 -8.58
C GLU A 21 -3.01 -15.76 -8.81
N LYS A 22 -3.77 -15.50 -7.75
CA LYS A 22 -5.23 -15.38 -7.78
C LYS A 22 -5.76 -14.25 -6.91
N PHE A 23 -4.87 -13.48 -6.30
CA PHE A 23 -5.20 -12.29 -5.51
C PHE A 23 -4.35 -11.13 -5.97
N VAL A 24 -4.94 -9.93 -5.98
CA VAL A 24 -4.27 -8.66 -6.19
C VAL A 24 -4.46 -7.80 -4.95
N ALA A 25 -3.40 -7.17 -4.47
CA ALA A 25 -3.47 -6.12 -3.46
C ALA A 25 -3.16 -4.78 -4.11
N LYS A 26 -3.94 -3.76 -3.75
CA LYS A 26 -3.76 -2.39 -4.22
C LYS A 26 -3.76 -1.46 -3.02
N VAL A 27 -2.82 -0.54 -2.99
CA VAL A 27 -2.82 0.52 -1.98
C VAL A 27 -3.85 1.55 -2.44
N THR A 28 -4.89 1.79 -1.64
CA THR A 28 -6.00 2.68 -1.99
C THR A 28 -5.94 4.02 -1.25
N ARG A 29 -5.18 4.10 -0.16
CA ARG A 29 -4.96 5.34 0.59
C ARG A 29 -3.56 5.40 1.18
N LEU A 30 -2.87 6.54 1.06
CA LEU A 30 -1.69 6.85 1.85
C LEU A 30 -1.73 8.31 2.32
N VAL A 31 -1.58 8.53 3.62
CA VAL A 31 -1.68 9.84 4.27
C VAL A 31 -0.53 10.03 5.24
N ARG A 32 0.19 11.16 5.13
CA ARG A 32 1.10 11.61 6.19
C ARG A 32 0.28 12.30 7.26
N ASN A 33 0.49 11.93 8.51
CA ASN A 33 0.06 12.70 9.66
C ASN A 33 1.28 13.37 10.31
N PRO A 34 1.60 14.62 9.90
CA PRO A 34 2.72 15.40 10.43
C PRO A 34 2.54 15.94 11.87
N GLY A 35 1.64 15.34 12.67
CA GLY A 35 1.42 15.68 14.07
C GLY A 35 0.17 16.54 14.33
N PRO A 36 -0.15 16.83 15.60
CA PRO A 36 -1.47 17.33 16.02
C PRO A 36 -1.87 18.70 15.45
N ASN A 37 -0.91 19.48 14.93
CA ASN A 37 -1.15 20.83 14.40
C ASN A 37 -0.84 20.98 12.91
N HIS A 38 -0.52 19.89 12.21
CA HIS A 38 -0.24 19.97 10.78
C HIS A 38 -1.36 19.34 9.96
N LYS A 39 -1.64 19.96 8.81
CA LYS A 39 -2.62 19.44 7.84
C LYS A 39 -2.16 18.06 7.36
N LEU A 40 -3.12 17.13 7.26
CA LEU A 40 -2.90 15.85 6.59
C LEU A 40 -2.43 16.14 5.16
N VAL A 41 -1.22 15.69 4.84
CA VAL A 41 -0.70 15.81 3.48
C VAL A 41 -1.03 14.51 2.75
N PRO A 42 -1.96 14.52 1.76
CA PRO A 42 -2.13 13.38 0.88
C PRO A 42 -0.82 13.17 0.13
N LEU A 43 -0.21 11.99 0.30
CA LEU A 43 1.19 11.81 -0.03
C LEU A 43 1.48 11.38 -1.45
N LEU A 44 0.45 11.13 -2.26
CA LEU A 44 0.42 10.94 -3.72
C LEU A 44 -1.03 10.49 -4.03
N PRO A 45 -1.54 10.62 -5.26
CA PRO A 45 -2.59 9.72 -5.69
C PRO A 45 -2.02 8.32 -5.58
N VAL A 46 -2.67 7.46 -4.81
CA VAL A 46 -2.17 6.11 -4.50
C VAL A 46 -2.03 5.23 -5.74
N ASN A 47 -2.59 5.70 -6.86
CA ASN A 47 -2.37 5.19 -8.21
C ASN A 47 -0.90 5.28 -8.67
N ASP A 48 -0.07 6.15 -8.08
CA ASP A 48 1.39 6.26 -8.36
C ASP A 48 2.27 5.46 -7.38
N ILE A 49 1.71 4.96 -6.27
CA ILE A 49 2.31 3.83 -5.50
C ILE A 49 1.97 2.52 -6.24
N GLY A 50 1.94 2.63 -7.56
CA GLY A 50 1.28 1.75 -8.47
C GLY A 50 2.08 0.50 -8.61
N HIS A 51 1.74 -0.53 -7.87
CA HIS A 51 1.84 -1.88 -8.37
C HIS A 51 0.64 -2.65 -7.83
N GLU A 52 -0.13 -3.22 -8.74
CA GLU A 52 -1.03 -4.30 -8.38
C GLU A 52 -0.15 -5.45 -7.87
N PHE A 53 -0.19 -5.71 -6.56
CA PHE A 53 0.66 -6.73 -5.97
C PHE A 53 -0.03 -8.07 -6.07
N TRP A 54 0.44 -8.92 -6.96
CA TRP A 54 -0.16 -10.23 -7.17
C TRP A 54 0.39 -11.26 -6.19
N GLY A 55 -0.48 -12.14 -5.73
CA GLY A 55 -0.13 -13.23 -4.84
C GLY A 55 -0.97 -14.47 -5.07
N LYS A 56 -0.39 -15.63 -4.72
CA LYS A 56 -1.13 -16.90 -4.69
C LYS A 56 -2.18 -16.94 -3.58
N THR A 57 -2.00 -16.12 -2.54
CA THR A 57 -2.93 -15.94 -1.43
C THR A 57 -3.14 -14.45 -1.15
N GLU A 58 -4.28 -14.11 -0.53
CA GLU A 58 -4.57 -12.75 -0.10
C GLU A 58 -3.47 -12.17 0.79
N ARG A 59 -2.98 -12.99 1.73
CA ARG A 59 -1.90 -12.62 2.65
C ARG A 59 -0.59 -12.30 1.91
N GLU A 60 -0.27 -13.06 0.87
CA GLU A 60 0.95 -12.82 0.07
C GLU A 60 0.84 -11.52 -0.73
N ALA A 61 -0.30 -11.28 -1.38
CA ALA A 61 -0.57 -10.04 -2.09
C ALA A 61 -0.51 -8.83 -1.13
N TYR A 62 -1.17 -8.93 0.02
CA TYR A 62 -1.17 -7.91 1.06
C TYR A 62 0.24 -7.64 1.60
N ALA A 63 1.02 -8.68 1.89
CA ALA A 63 2.37 -8.53 2.43
C ALA A 63 3.31 -7.82 1.44
N LYS A 64 3.18 -8.10 0.14
CA LYS A 64 3.93 -7.40 -0.92
C LYS A 64 3.56 -5.92 -0.96
N ALA A 65 2.27 -5.59 -0.92
CA ALA A 65 1.79 -4.21 -0.88
C ALA A 65 2.27 -3.47 0.39
N GLU A 66 2.18 -4.12 1.55
CA GLU A 66 2.61 -3.54 2.82
C GLU A 66 4.13 -3.31 2.84
N ALA A 67 4.92 -4.22 2.29
CA ALA A 67 6.37 -4.09 2.21
C ALA A 67 6.77 -2.90 1.33
N ASP A 68 6.09 -2.71 0.19
CA ASP A 68 6.33 -1.58 -0.71
C ASP A 68 5.98 -0.24 -0.05
N VAL A 69 4.81 -0.15 0.60
CA VAL A 69 4.41 1.04 1.36
C VAL A 69 5.39 1.34 2.48
N LYS A 70 5.86 0.32 3.22
CA LYS A 70 6.87 0.49 4.28
C LYS A 70 8.20 0.99 3.72
N LYS A 71 8.63 0.47 2.57
CA LYS A 71 9.84 0.92 1.88
C LYS A 71 9.71 2.38 1.47
N TRP A 72 8.61 2.74 0.83
CA TRP A 72 8.31 4.11 0.45
C TRP A 72 8.31 5.04 1.68
N ILE A 73 7.66 4.65 2.78
CA ILE A 73 7.67 5.41 4.04
C ILE A 73 9.09 5.59 4.58
N ALA A 74 9.93 4.57 4.50
CA ALA A 74 11.32 4.63 4.93
C ALA A 74 12.15 5.60 4.05
N GLU A 75 11.87 5.68 2.76
CA GLU A 75 12.52 6.62 1.82
C GLU A 75 12.07 8.09 2.03
N GLN A 76 10.96 8.32 2.74
CA GLN A 76 10.48 9.67 3.10
C GLN A 76 11.06 10.22 4.41
N LYS A 77 11.89 9.45 5.12
CA LYS A 77 12.58 9.88 6.35
C LYS A 77 13.93 10.50 6.03
#